data_AF-A0A1U7EEL4-F1
#
_entry.id   AF-A0A1U7EEL4-F1
#
_cell.length_a   1.000
_cell.length_b   1.000
_cell.length_c   1.000
_cell.angle_alpha   90.00
_cell.angle_beta   90.00
_cell.angle_gamma   90.00
#
_symmetry.space_group_name_H-M   'P 1'
#
loop_
_entity.id
_entity.type
_entity.pdbx_description
1 polymer ?
#
loop_
_entity_poly.entity_id
_entity_poly.type
_entity_poly.pdbx_seq_one_letter_code
_entity_poly.pdbx_strand_id
1 'polypeptide(L)'
;MKAQRLFLMPSEQDEKRWVAEITGEDKVFRVKRDFQPEISEGQWDIYDGWYQIHGTANGVSPFTKEYVHVKEGRMLRHLPFSYVLGHLEEIKTAQPQRMERMRKQIYAILNEIKLAVPYEPVEEAIERQKEDCDMCDEPEQLLGALSTLLKRKEAMIKEYQKTFENWQQDW
;
A
#
# COMPACT_ATOMS: atom_id res chain seq x y z
N MET A 1 7.90 8.66 -8.16
CA MET A 1 7.61 9.17 -6.81
C MET A 1 8.41 8.37 -5.80
N LYS A 2 9.03 9.02 -4.81
CA LYS A 2 9.84 8.36 -3.78
C LYS A 2 8.95 8.08 -2.56
N ALA A 3 8.93 6.83 -2.10
CA ALA A 3 8.25 6.47 -0.86
C ALA A 3 8.97 7.09 0.34
N GLN A 4 8.20 7.51 1.34
CA GLN A 4 8.68 7.80 2.69
C GLN A 4 8.22 6.68 3.61
N ARG A 5 9.11 6.20 4.47
CA ARG A 5 8.74 5.15 5.42
C ARG A 5 8.25 5.76 6.72
N LEU A 6 7.02 5.42 7.09
CA LEU A 6 6.40 5.80 8.34
C LEU A 6 6.39 4.61 9.28
N PHE A 7 6.96 4.80 10.47
CA PHE A 7 6.96 3.83 11.55
C PHE A 7 5.96 4.29 12.60
N LEU A 8 4.94 3.47 12.86
CA LEU A 8 3.95 3.73 13.90
C LEU A 8 3.97 2.63 14.94
N MET A 9 4.01 3.03 16.20
CA MET A 9 3.65 2.18 17.32
C MET A 9 2.17 2.41 17.66
N PRO A 10 1.52 1.45 18.32
CA PRO A 10 0.22 1.68 18.95
C PRO A 10 0.24 2.93 19.84
N SER A 11 -0.91 3.58 20.01
CA SER A 11 -0.99 4.66 21.00
C SER A 11 -1.15 4.08 22.40
N GLU A 12 -0.73 4.81 23.43
CA GLU A 12 -0.91 4.37 24.82
C GLU A 12 -2.40 4.22 25.22
N GLN A 13 -3.29 4.86 24.47
CA GLN A 13 -4.74 4.92 24.76
C GLN A 13 -5.58 4.05 23.82
N ASP A 14 -5.01 3.61 22.71
CA ASP A 14 -5.63 2.80 21.66
C ASP A 14 -4.55 1.91 21.06
N GLU A 15 -4.70 0.59 21.23
CA GLU A 15 -3.77 -0.44 20.73
C GLU A 15 -3.70 -0.48 19.20
N LYS A 16 -4.48 0.36 18.51
CA LYS A 16 -4.51 0.44 17.06
C LYS A 16 -3.47 1.41 16.54
N ARG A 17 -2.99 1.08 15.34
CA ARG A 17 -2.22 1.93 14.45
C ARG A 17 -2.70 1.68 13.04
N TRP A 18 -2.80 2.72 12.23
CA TRP A 18 -3.20 2.58 10.84
C TRP A 18 -2.92 3.86 10.05
N VAL A 19 -2.80 3.68 8.74
CA VAL A 19 -2.70 4.73 7.74
C VAL A 19 -3.83 4.53 6.74
N ALA A 20 -4.61 5.57 6.48
CA ALA A 20 -5.61 5.57 5.43
C ALA A 20 -5.35 6.73 4.46
N GLU A 21 -5.25 6.45 3.17
CA GLU A 21 -5.17 7.49 2.14
C GLU A 21 -6.58 8.00 1.86
N ILE A 22 -6.71 9.32 1.73
CA ILE A 22 -7.95 9.96 1.30
C ILE A 22 -7.95 9.95 -0.22
N THR A 23 -8.94 9.29 -0.81
CA THR A 23 -8.95 9.02 -2.27
C THR A 23 -10.11 9.67 -3.01
N GLY A 24 -11.09 10.21 -2.29
CA GLY A 24 -12.21 10.92 -2.89
C GLY A 24 -13.30 11.25 -1.88
N GLU A 25 -14.51 11.44 -2.41
CA GLU A 25 -15.70 11.74 -1.63
C GLU A 25 -16.40 10.45 -1.15
N ASP A 26 -16.98 10.51 0.06
CA ASP A 26 -17.87 9.48 0.59
C ASP A 26 -19.20 10.11 0.97
N LYS A 27 -20.32 9.47 0.61
CA LYS A 27 -21.66 10.06 0.83
C LYS A 27 -22.03 10.20 2.31
N VAL A 28 -21.48 9.35 3.17
CA VAL A 28 -21.81 9.30 4.61
C VAL A 28 -20.76 10.05 5.42
N PHE A 29 -19.48 9.80 5.13
CA PHE A 29 -18.35 10.32 5.90
C PHE A 29 -17.67 11.54 5.26
N ARG A 30 -18.20 12.04 4.13
CA ARG A 30 -17.68 13.11 3.26
C ARG A 30 -16.36 12.80 2.56
N VAL A 31 -15.51 11.97 3.15
CA VAL A 31 -14.23 11.55 2.57
C VAL A 31 -14.12 10.03 2.54
N LYS A 32 -13.72 9.50 1.39
CA LYS A 32 -13.37 8.09 1.21
C LYS A 32 -11.98 7.85 1.77
N ARG A 33 -11.82 6.74 2.50
CA ARG A 33 -10.59 6.34 3.18
C ARG A 33 -10.21 4.93 2.77
N ASP A 34 -9.08 4.82 2.10
CA ASP A 34 -8.51 3.55 1.68
C ASP A 34 -7.35 3.19 2.61
N PHE A 35 -7.57 2.19 3.46
CA PHE A 35 -6.57 1.74 4.44
C PHE A 35 -5.38 1.10 3.73
N GLN A 36 -4.20 1.66 3.99
CA GLN A 36 -2.97 1.23 3.35
C GLN A 36 -2.42 -0.02 4.07
N PRO A 37 -1.96 -1.03 3.33
CA PRO A 37 -1.39 -2.22 3.94
C PRO A 37 -0.04 -1.91 4.61
N GLU A 38 0.23 -2.58 5.73
CA GLU A 38 1.55 -2.60 6.34
C GLU A 38 2.54 -3.31 5.40
N ILE A 39 3.73 -2.74 5.22
CA ILE A 39 4.86 -3.40 4.51
C ILE A 39 5.49 -4.46 5.41
N SER A 40 5.56 -4.15 6.71
CA SER A 40 5.93 -5.03 7.81
C SER A 40 5.32 -4.45 9.08
N GLU A 41 5.41 -5.18 10.19
CA GLU A 41 4.72 -4.78 11.41
C GLU A 41 5.02 -3.34 11.83
N GLY A 42 3.99 -2.48 11.82
CA GLY A 42 4.09 -1.07 12.19
C GLY A 42 4.75 -0.17 11.16
N GLN A 43 4.95 -0.64 9.93
CA GLN A 43 5.63 0.10 8.87
C GLN A 43 4.74 0.30 7.65
N TRP A 44 4.64 1.55 7.19
CA TRP A 44 3.96 1.92 5.96
C TRP A 44 4.89 2.68 5.04
N ASP A 45 4.75 2.44 3.74
CA ASP A 45 5.26 3.34 2.73
C ASP A 45 4.17 4.37 2.40
N ILE A 46 4.44 5.63 2.72
CA ILE A 46 3.58 6.78 2.39
C ILE A 46 4.19 7.55 1.21
N TYR A 47 3.32 8.12 0.38
CA TYR A 47 3.70 8.81 -0.84
C TYR A 47 3.06 10.19 -0.86
N ASP A 48 3.31 10.97 -1.91
CA ASP A 48 2.59 12.22 -2.08
C ASP A 48 1.09 11.94 -2.18
N GLY A 49 0.32 12.63 -1.34
CA GLY A 49 -1.09 12.31 -1.12
C GLY A 49 -1.64 12.83 0.21
N TRP A 50 -2.93 12.60 0.41
CA TRP A 50 -3.66 13.03 1.59
C TRP A 50 -3.97 11.82 2.46
N TYR A 51 -3.76 11.92 3.76
CA TYR A 51 -3.93 10.78 4.65
C TYR A 51 -4.67 11.16 5.92
N GLN A 52 -5.32 10.17 6.52
CA GLN A 52 -5.67 10.15 7.92
C GLN A 52 -4.80 9.10 8.62
N ILE A 53 -4.14 9.49 9.70
CA ILE A 53 -3.17 8.63 10.40
C ILE A 53 -3.57 8.49 11.87
N HIS A 54 -3.38 7.29 12.42
CA HIS A 54 -3.54 7.02 13.84
C HIS A 54 -2.40 6.16 14.36
N GLY A 55 -1.78 6.58 15.47
CA GLY A 55 -0.65 5.88 16.11
C GLY A 55 0.37 6.85 16.69
N THR A 56 1.50 6.33 17.14
CA THR A 56 2.61 7.12 17.71
C THR A 56 3.87 6.92 16.88
N ALA A 57 4.64 8.00 16.67
CA ALA A 57 5.93 7.95 15.98
C ALA A 57 7.00 8.64 16.83
N ASN A 58 8.21 8.10 16.82
CA ASN A 58 9.30 8.64 17.63
C ASN A 58 9.65 10.08 17.23
N GLY A 59 9.80 10.95 18.23
CA GLY A 59 10.25 12.34 18.04
C GLY A 59 9.17 13.31 17.55
N VAL A 60 7.90 12.89 17.45
CA VAL A 60 6.79 13.77 17.08
C VAL A 60 5.56 13.54 17.95
N SER A 61 4.64 14.50 17.97
CA SER A 61 3.35 14.33 18.67
C SER A 61 2.56 13.13 18.09
N PRO A 62 1.78 12.40 18.91
CA PRO A 62 0.93 11.31 18.45
C PRO A 62 -0.04 11.74 17.33
N PHE A 63 -0.35 10.82 16.42
CA PHE A 63 -1.39 10.98 15.42
C PHE A 63 -2.72 10.47 15.99
N THR A 64 -3.66 11.37 16.27
CA THR A 64 -4.99 11.00 16.79
C THR A 64 -6.05 11.16 15.70
N LYS A 65 -6.10 10.21 14.74
CA LYS A 65 -6.97 10.30 13.54
C LYS A 65 -6.71 11.60 12.77
N GLU A 66 -5.45 11.97 12.70
CA GLU A 66 -4.99 13.26 12.23
C GLU A 66 -4.94 13.27 10.70
N TYR A 67 -5.45 14.35 10.11
CA TYR A 67 -5.30 14.59 8.68
C TYR A 67 -3.95 15.22 8.38
N VAL A 68 -3.27 14.65 7.39
CA VAL A 68 -1.96 15.10 6.94
C VAL A 68 -1.92 15.16 5.41
N HIS A 69 -1.07 16.03 4.89
CA HIS A 69 -0.77 16.11 3.46
C HIS A 69 0.72 15.87 3.27
N VAL A 70 1.05 14.86 2.46
CA VAL A 70 2.41 14.52 2.10
C VAL A 70 2.67 15.04 0.70
N LYS A 71 3.74 15.83 0.53
CA LYS A 71 4.14 16.36 -0.77
C LYS A 71 5.65 16.55 -0.81
N GLU A 72 6.31 16.04 -1.84
CA GLU A 72 7.74 16.21 -2.08
C GLU A 72 8.63 15.88 -0.87
N GLY A 73 8.33 14.78 -0.17
CA GLY A 73 9.15 14.38 0.98
C GLY A 73 8.80 15.08 2.29
N ARG A 74 7.77 15.94 2.32
CA ARG A 74 7.36 16.70 3.50
C ARG A 74 5.93 16.34 3.90
N MET A 75 5.73 16.10 5.20
CA MET A 75 4.41 15.89 5.77
C MET A 75 3.94 17.16 6.49
N LEU A 76 2.87 17.78 5.97
CA LEU A 76 2.14 18.84 6.66
C LEU A 76 1.09 18.21 7.57
N ARG A 77 1.13 18.59 8.85
CA ARG A 77 0.38 17.98 9.95
C ARG A 77 -0.74 18.89 10.47
N HIS A 78 -1.59 18.32 11.33
CA HIS A 78 -2.68 19.00 12.02
C HIS A 78 -3.67 19.72 11.08
N LEU A 79 -3.95 19.11 9.92
CA LEU A 79 -4.85 19.71 8.95
C LEU A 79 -6.30 19.61 9.44
N PRO A 80 -7.06 20.71 9.46
CA PRO A 80 -8.46 20.66 9.82
C PRO A 80 -9.25 19.96 8.71
N PHE A 81 -10.32 19.28 9.08
CA PHE A 81 -11.15 18.54 8.14
C PHE A 81 -11.69 19.41 6.99
N SER A 82 -12.08 20.65 7.26
CA SER A 82 -12.51 21.62 6.24
C SER A 82 -11.43 21.92 5.20
N TYR A 83 -10.16 21.91 5.60
CA TYR A 83 -9.04 22.08 4.67
C TYR A 83 -8.92 20.90 3.73
N VAL A 84 -9.06 19.67 4.23
CA VAL A 84 -9.09 18.46 3.38
C VAL A 84 -10.25 18.50 2.40
N LEU A 85 -11.45 18.89 2.86
CA LEU A 85 -12.63 19.03 1.99
C LEU A 85 -12.41 20.05 0.85
N GLY A 86 -11.71 21.15 1.14
CA GLY A 86 -11.35 22.15 0.13
C GLY A 86 -10.43 21.63 -0.99
N HIS A 87 -9.80 20.46 -0.80
CA HIS A 87 -8.88 19.85 -1.76
C HIS A 87 -9.42 18.55 -2.38
N LEU A 88 -10.72 18.27 -2.26
CA LEU A 88 -11.33 17.04 -2.80
C LEU A 88 -11.12 16.88 -4.31
N GLU A 89 -11.14 17.96 -5.09
CA GLU A 89 -10.88 17.89 -6.53
C GLU A 89 -9.42 17.49 -6.83
N GLU A 90 -8.44 18.05 -6.10
CA GLU A 90 -7.04 17.63 -6.21
C GLU A 90 -6.88 16.15 -5.85
N ILE A 91 -7.52 15.73 -4.77
CA ILE A 91 -7.50 14.33 -4.32
C ILE A 91 -8.06 13.39 -5.40
N LYS A 92 -9.19 13.71 -6.00
CA LYS A 92 -9.81 12.88 -7.05
C LYS A 92 -8.95 12.83 -8.31
N THR A 93 -8.45 13.98 -8.76
CA THR A 93 -7.62 14.08 -9.98
C THR A 93 -6.28 13.35 -9.88
N ALA A 94 -5.79 13.10 -8.67
CA ALA A 94 -4.59 12.31 -8.43
C ALA A 94 -4.78 10.77 -8.55
N GLN A 95 -5.99 10.27 -8.86
CA GLN A 95 -6.26 8.83 -8.97
C GLN A 95 -5.34 8.09 -9.96
N PRO A 96 -5.11 8.57 -11.20
CA PRO A 96 -4.25 7.87 -12.14
C PRO A 96 -2.82 7.66 -11.60
N GLN A 97 -2.27 8.67 -10.92
CA GLN A 97 -0.96 8.60 -10.30
C GLN A 97 -0.93 7.60 -9.14
N ARG A 98 -2.00 7.51 -8.35
CA ARG A 98 -2.14 6.49 -7.29
C ARG A 98 -2.18 5.08 -7.86
N MET A 99 -2.96 4.85 -8.92
CA MET A 99 -3.04 3.54 -9.58
C MET A 99 -1.70 3.11 -10.15
N GLU A 100 -1.02 4.00 -10.86
CA GLU A 100 0.31 3.76 -11.40
C GLU A 100 1.34 3.42 -10.31
N ARG A 101 1.24 4.09 -9.16
CA ARG A 101 2.05 3.78 -7.99
C ARG A 101 1.76 2.38 -7.45
N MET A 102 0.49 1.99 -7.31
CA MET A 102 0.12 0.65 -6.83
C MET A 102 0.61 -0.45 -7.79
N ARG A 103 0.51 -0.26 -9.11
CA ARG A 103 1.08 -1.20 -10.10
C ARG A 103 2.58 -1.37 -9.89
N LYS A 104 3.33 -0.28 -9.73
CA LYS A 104 4.77 -0.34 -9.44
C LYS A 104 5.10 -1.09 -8.15
N GLN A 105 4.30 -0.91 -7.10
CA GLN A 105 4.49 -1.65 -5.84
C GLN A 105 4.21 -3.14 -6.02
N ILE A 106 3.13 -3.50 -6.72
CA ILE A 106 2.81 -4.88 -7.08
C ILE A 106 3.96 -5.50 -7.89
N TYR A 107 4.48 -4.79 -8.89
CA TYR A 107 5.54 -5.30 -9.76
C TYR A 107 6.83 -5.55 -9.00
N ALA A 108 7.19 -4.67 -8.06
CA ALA A 108 8.34 -4.87 -7.20
C ALA A 108 8.20 -6.19 -6.40
N ILE A 109 7.04 -6.43 -5.79
CA ILE A 109 6.79 -7.66 -5.02
C ILE A 109 6.82 -8.89 -5.92
N LEU A 110 6.15 -8.85 -7.08
CA LEU A 110 6.13 -9.96 -8.03
C LEU A 110 7.54 -10.29 -8.56
N ASN A 111 8.36 -9.27 -8.81
CA ASN A 111 9.76 -9.46 -9.20
C ASN A 111 10.60 -10.08 -8.08
N GLU A 112 10.37 -9.71 -6.81
CA GLU A 112 11.02 -10.38 -5.67
C GLU A 112 10.66 -11.88 -5.61
N ILE A 113 9.39 -12.23 -5.85
CA ILE A 113 8.95 -13.64 -5.90
C ILE A 113 9.66 -14.37 -7.05
N LYS A 114 9.65 -13.79 -8.25
CA LYS A 114 10.32 -14.34 -9.44
C LYS A 114 11.82 -14.58 -9.21
N LEU A 115 12.50 -13.65 -8.54
CA LEU A 115 13.93 -13.80 -8.20
C LEU A 115 14.17 -14.90 -7.16
N ALA A 116 13.28 -15.06 -6.18
CA ALA A 116 13.39 -16.10 -5.16
C ALA A 116 13.05 -17.51 -5.67
N VAL A 117 12.33 -17.58 -6.80
CA VAL A 117 11.78 -18.81 -7.38
C VAL A 117 11.97 -18.77 -8.91
N PRO A 118 13.20 -18.97 -9.40
CA PRO A 118 13.53 -18.78 -10.82
C PRO A 118 13.17 -20.01 -11.67
N TYR A 119 11.91 -20.44 -11.62
CA TYR A 119 11.36 -21.50 -12.47
C TYR A 119 10.48 -20.89 -13.57
N GLU A 120 10.63 -21.36 -14.81
CA GLU A 120 9.91 -20.84 -15.99
C GLU A 120 8.37 -20.76 -15.79
N PRO A 121 7.68 -21.78 -15.24
CA PRO A 121 6.23 -21.67 -15.02
C PRO A 121 5.84 -20.58 -14.00
N VAL A 122 6.73 -20.27 -13.05
CA VAL A 122 6.51 -19.19 -12.07
C VAL A 122 6.73 -17.85 -12.74
N GLU A 123 7.77 -17.73 -13.58
CA GLU A 123 8.00 -16.54 -14.38
C GLU A 123 6.81 -16.20 -15.28
N GLU A 124 6.28 -17.15 -16.04
CA GLU A 124 5.11 -16.95 -16.89
C GLU A 124 3.87 -16.50 -16.08
N ALA A 125 3.61 -17.15 -14.94
CA ALA A 125 2.50 -16.79 -14.07
C ALA A 125 2.64 -15.37 -13.51
N ILE A 126 3.87 -14.97 -13.17
CA ILE A 126 4.19 -13.63 -12.67
C ILE A 126 4.00 -12.57 -13.77
N GLU A 127 4.49 -12.81 -14.99
CA GLU A 127 4.31 -11.86 -16.08
C GLU A 127 2.82 -11.69 -16.44
N ARG A 128 2.04 -12.79 -16.45
CA ARG A 128 0.59 -12.71 -16.64
C ARG A 128 -0.12 -11.87 -15.56
N GLN A 129 0.27 -12.01 -14.30
CA GLN A 129 -0.30 -11.17 -13.22
C GLN A 129 0.03 -9.69 -13.40
N LYS A 130 1.19 -9.35 -13.97
CA LYS A 130 1.53 -7.97 -14.30
C LYS A 130 0.62 -7.45 -15.40
N GLU A 131 0.44 -8.22 -16.48
CA GLU A 131 -0.49 -7.86 -17.56
C GLU A 131 -1.92 -7.62 -17.03
N ASP A 132 -2.41 -8.50 -16.13
CA ASP A 132 -3.71 -8.31 -15.48
C ASP A 132 -3.78 -7.00 -14.67
N CYS A 133 -2.68 -6.58 -14.02
CA CYS A 133 -2.61 -5.31 -13.30
C CYS A 133 -2.60 -4.09 -14.23
N ASP A 134 -1.95 -4.18 -15.39
CA ASP A 134 -1.95 -3.12 -16.40
C ASP A 134 -3.36 -2.90 -16.98
N MET A 135 -4.12 -3.98 -17.15
CA MET A 135 -5.50 -3.94 -17.64
C MET A 135 -6.53 -3.57 -16.56
N CYS A 136 -6.12 -3.42 -15.30
CA CYS A 136 -7.03 -3.10 -14.20
C CYS A 136 -7.28 -1.58 -14.10
N ASP A 137 -8.56 -1.20 -14.26
CA ASP A 137 -9.03 0.18 -14.16
C ASP A 137 -9.62 0.55 -12.78
N GLU A 138 -9.75 -0.43 -11.88
CA GLU A 138 -10.40 -0.26 -10.58
C GLU A 138 -9.35 -0.11 -9.45
N PRO A 139 -9.25 1.05 -8.79
CA PRO A 139 -8.21 1.29 -7.78
C PRO A 139 -8.33 0.36 -6.56
N GLU A 140 -9.53 -0.05 -6.17
CA GLU A 140 -9.77 -0.95 -5.05
C GLU A 140 -9.25 -2.37 -5.34
N GLN A 141 -9.33 -2.81 -6.59
CA GLN A 141 -8.79 -4.11 -7.00
C GLN A 141 -7.27 -4.11 -6.89
N LEU A 142 -6.61 -3.05 -7.36
CA LEU A 142 -5.16 -2.88 -7.22
C LEU A 142 -4.74 -2.82 -5.74
N LEU A 143 -5.46 -2.09 -4.90
CA LEU A 143 -5.17 -2.03 -3.46
C LEU A 143 -5.35 -3.39 -2.78
N GLY A 144 -6.40 -4.13 -3.14
CA GLY A 144 -6.67 -5.48 -2.66
C GLY A 144 -5.58 -6.47 -3.07
N ALA A 145 -5.12 -6.41 -4.32
CA ALA A 145 -4.02 -7.21 -4.84
C ALA A 145 -2.72 -6.90 -4.09
N LEU A 146 -2.38 -5.62 -3.92
CA LEU A 146 -1.21 -5.19 -3.15
C LEU A 146 -1.24 -5.70 -1.70
N SER A 147 -2.38 -5.55 -1.02
CA SER A 147 -2.57 -6.03 0.36
C SER A 147 -2.40 -7.55 0.47
N THR A 148 -2.91 -8.29 -0.52
CA THR A 148 -2.80 -9.75 -0.56
C THR A 148 -1.34 -10.18 -0.79
N LEU A 149 -0.66 -9.56 -1.76
CA LEU A 149 0.73 -9.87 -2.07
C LEU A 149 1.65 -9.58 -0.89
N LEU A 150 1.51 -8.43 -0.22
CA LEU A 150 2.31 -8.10 0.96
C LEU A 150 2.16 -9.13 2.08
N LYS A 151 0.94 -9.63 2.32
CA LYS A 151 0.68 -10.65 3.36
C LYS A 151 1.15 -12.04 2.97
N ARG A 152 1.00 -12.42 1.69
CA ARG A 152 1.20 -13.80 1.22
C ARG A 152 2.55 -14.05 0.56
N LYS A 153 3.34 -13.03 0.27
CA LYS A 153 4.63 -13.14 -0.47
C LYS A 153 5.49 -14.30 0.03
N GLU A 154 5.77 -14.35 1.33
CA GLU A 154 6.64 -15.39 1.91
C GLU A 154 6.03 -16.79 1.82
N ALA A 155 4.72 -16.91 2.02
CA ALA A 155 4.02 -18.18 1.89
C ALA A 155 4.04 -18.66 0.44
N MET A 156 3.79 -17.77 -0.52
CA MET A 156 3.85 -18.08 -1.96
C MET A 156 5.24 -18.56 -2.38
N ILE A 157 6.31 -17.88 -1.94
CA ILE A 157 7.68 -18.30 -2.23
C ILE A 157 7.93 -19.73 -1.72
N LYS A 158 7.56 -20.03 -0.47
CA LYS A 158 7.72 -21.37 0.13
C LYS A 158 6.89 -22.44 -0.61
N GLU A 159 5.66 -22.11 -0.98
CA GLU A 159 4.77 -23.02 -1.72
C GLU A 159 5.34 -23.36 -3.10
N TYR A 160 5.87 -22.37 -3.83
CA TYR A 160 6.50 -22.64 -5.11
C TYR A 160 7.80 -23.44 -4.95
N GLN A 161 8.69 -23.05 -4.04
CA GLN A 161 9.94 -23.78 -3.79
C GLN A 161 9.67 -25.26 -3.49
N LYS A 162 8.73 -25.55 -2.59
CA LYS A 162 8.33 -26.93 -2.27
C LYS A 162 7.79 -27.70 -3.48
N THR A 163 6.97 -27.05 -4.30
CA THR A 163 6.39 -27.66 -5.50
C THR A 163 7.49 -28.12 -6.48
N PHE A 164 8.48 -27.28 -6.72
CA PHE A 164 9.52 -27.53 -7.72
C PHE A 164 10.73 -28.31 -7.18
N GLU A 165 11.00 -28.29 -5.86
CA GLU A 165 11.95 -29.20 -5.22
C GLU A 165 11.50 -30.66 -5.37
N ASN A 166 10.21 -30.95 -5.18
CA ASN A 166 9.66 -32.29 -5.40
C ASN A 166 9.71 -32.68 -6.88
N TRP A 167 9.47 -31.71 -7.79
CA TRP A 167 9.52 -31.96 -9.22
C TRP A 167 10.91 -32.36 -9.72
N GLN A 168 11.98 -31.86 -9.11
CA GLN A 168 13.36 -32.28 -9.42
C GLN A 168 13.74 -33.65 -8.83
N GLN A 169 13.02 -34.15 -7.81
CA GLN A 169 13.28 -35.47 -7.21
C GLN A 169 12.55 -36.61 -7.95
N ASP A 170 11.48 -36.30 -8.67
CA ASP A 170 10.67 -37.27 -9.43
C ASP A 170 11.17 -37.48 -10.88
N TRP A 171 12.30 -36.87 -11.25
CA TRP A 171 13.01 -37.04 -12.54
C TRP A 171 14.42 -37.59 -12.32
#